data_AF-A0A8I2G5X8-F1
#
_entry.id   AF-A0A8I2G5X8-F1
#
_cell.length_a   1.000
_cell.length_b   1.000
_cell.length_c   1.000
_cell.angle_alpha   90.00
_cell.angle_beta   90.00
_cell.angle_gamma   90.00
#
_symmetry.space_group_name_H-M   'P 1'
#
loop_
_entity.id
_entity.type
_entity.pdbx_description
1 polymer ?
#
loop_
_entity_poly.entity_id
_entity_poly.type
_entity_poly.pdbx_seq_one_letter_code
_entity_poly.pdbx_strand_id
1 'polypeptide(L)'
;MRYSNQIKLEEYRALLEEHRKNRGYIFGSPIIALGVVAAAMQFYSKGKEGQFILAVAIFIICYSLWFLGNRLRSDARIVSYIQLVHEGEFISKWVGWETFLRQYRIWIYIHKKEGDLEKLRSAKIDGRAIPRALLFYPAIWTLYSVLVIAACVLTIKKSFPFSLDETAAGLVTAIVATVLFLYYSFGSLHPKRLNSVYELERATWLCIFEDEELEKLKENR
;
A
#
# COMPACT_ATOMS: atom_id res chain seq x y z
N MET A 1 -36.54 3.85 11.93
CA MET A 1 -35.39 3.15 12.54
C MET A 1 -35.00 1.85 11.81
N ARG A 2 -35.92 0.92 11.48
CA ARG A 2 -35.55 -0.35 10.79
C ARG A 2 -34.75 -0.20 9.49
N TYR A 3 -35.09 0.79 8.65
CA TYR A 3 -34.42 1.03 7.36
C TYR A 3 -32.96 1.47 7.51
N SER A 4 -32.65 2.28 8.54
CA SER A 4 -31.28 2.73 8.81
C SER A 4 -30.37 1.58 9.26
N ASN A 5 -30.89 0.65 10.06
CA ASN A 5 -30.12 -0.52 10.47
C ASN A 5 -29.83 -1.47 9.30
N GLN A 6 -30.76 -1.58 8.35
CA GLN A 6 -30.56 -2.42 7.16
C GLN A 6 -29.47 -1.84 6.25
N ILE A 7 -29.53 -0.54 5.94
CA ILE A 7 -28.50 0.12 5.11
C ILE A 7 -27.13 0.01 5.79
N LYS A 8 -27.07 0.22 7.11
CA LYS A 8 -25.82 0.11 7.86
C LYS A 8 -25.22 -1.31 7.77
N LEU A 9 -26.06 -2.35 7.86
CA LEU A 9 -25.62 -3.73 7.72
C LEU A 9 -25.17 -4.06 6.28
N GLU A 10 -25.86 -3.55 5.28
CA GLU A 10 -25.48 -3.69 3.87
C GLU A 10 -24.13 -3.03 3.58
N GLU A 11 -23.91 -1.83 4.10
CA GLU A 11 -22.62 -1.14 4.03
C GLU A 11 -21.51 -1.95 4.72
N TYR A 12 -21.74 -2.43 5.95
CA TYR A 12 -20.78 -3.26 6.67
C TYR A 12 -20.37 -4.49 5.85
N ARG A 13 -21.35 -5.18 5.24
CA ARG A 13 -21.09 -6.34 4.38
C ARG A 13 -20.29 -5.96 3.13
N ALA A 14 -20.65 -4.87 2.47
CA ALA A 14 -19.94 -4.39 1.29
C ALA A 14 -18.47 -4.05 1.62
N LEU A 15 -18.22 -3.38 2.74
CA LEU A 15 -16.86 -3.05 3.19
C LEU A 15 -16.06 -4.30 3.56
N LEU A 16 -16.68 -5.30 4.20
CA LEU A 16 -16.03 -6.58 4.46
C LEU A 16 -15.69 -7.35 3.18
N GLU A 17 -16.55 -7.29 2.17
CA GLU A 17 -16.28 -7.88 0.87
C GLU A 17 -15.12 -7.17 0.17
N GLU A 18 -15.08 -5.84 0.21
CA GLU A 18 -13.98 -5.04 -0.34
C GLU A 18 -12.66 -5.34 0.38
N HIS A 19 -12.66 -5.43 1.72
CA HIS A 19 -11.52 -5.87 2.52
C HIS A 19 -11.02 -7.25 2.08
N ARG A 20 -11.92 -8.24 1.95
CA ARG A 20 -11.57 -9.59 1.48
C ARG A 20 -10.96 -9.56 0.08
N LYS A 21 -11.52 -8.76 -0.83
CA LYS A 21 -11.01 -8.59 -2.20
C LYS A 21 -9.61 -7.96 -2.22
N ASN A 22 -9.39 -6.91 -1.42
CA ASN A 22 -8.08 -6.27 -1.27
C ASN A 22 -7.04 -7.26 -0.74
N ARG A 23 -7.38 -8.08 0.27
CA ARG A 23 -6.51 -9.15 0.75
C ARG A 23 -6.19 -10.19 -0.32
N GLY A 24 -7.17 -10.56 -1.15
CA GLY A 24 -6.94 -11.43 -2.31
C GLY A 24 -5.85 -10.89 -3.25
N TYR A 25 -5.88 -9.59 -3.55
CA TYR A 25 -4.85 -8.95 -4.38
C TYR A 25 -3.48 -8.85 -3.69
N ILE A 26 -3.47 -8.56 -2.38
CA ILE A 26 -2.25 -8.47 -1.58
C ILE A 26 -1.44 -9.77 -1.62
N PHE A 27 -2.12 -10.93 -1.52
CA PHE A 27 -1.47 -12.24 -1.56
C PHE A 27 -1.31 -12.79 -2.99
N GLY A 28 -2.17 -12.41 -3.93
CA GLY A 28 -2.07 -12.85 -5.32
C GLY A 28 -0.94 -12.19 -6.10
N SER A 29 -0.66 -10.91 -5.84
CA SER A 29 0.36 -10.15 -6.57
C SER A 29 1.78 -10.75 -6.47
N PRO A 30 2.28 -11.19 -5.30
CA PRO A 30 3.57 -11.86 -5.20
C PRO A 30 3.69 -13.14 -6.03
N ILE A 31 2.61 -13.91 -6.13
CA ILE A 31 2.58 -15.15 -6.91
C ILE A 31 2.70 -14.83 -8.41
N ILE A 32 1.98 -13.80 -8.87
CA ILE A 32 2.06 -13.33 -10.26
C ILE A 32 3.47 -12.83 -10.56
N ALA A 33 4.06 -12.03 -9.66
CA ALA A 33 5.43 -11.55 -9.83
C ALA A 33 6.45 -12.69 -9.92
N LEU A 34 6.31 -13.73 -9.10
CA LEU A 34 7.14 -14.93 -9.19
C LEU A 34 6.99 -15.64 -10.54
N GLY A 35 5.76 -15.79 -11.04
CA GLY A 35 5.50 -16.38 -12.35
C GLY A 35 6.15 -15.59 -13.49
N VAL A 36 6.06 -14.26 -13.45
CA VAL A 36 6.70 -13.37 -14.42
C VAL A 36 8.23 -13.51 -14.39
N VAL A 37 8.83 -13.54 -13.20
CA VAL A 37 10.29 -13.72 -13.07
C VAL A 37 10.73 -15.10 -13.57
N ALA A 38 9.98 -16.16 -13.24
CA ALA A 38 10.28 -17.51 -13.71
C ALA A 38 10.23 -17.59 -15.25
N ALA A 39 9.22 -16.98 -15.86
CA ALA A 39 9.13 -16.87 -17.32
C ALA A 39 10.31 -16.08 -17.90
N ALA A 40 10.62 -14.90 -17.32
CA ALA A 40 11.75 -14.08 -17.74
C ALA A 40 13.09 -14.84 -17.68
N MET A 41 13.30 -15.65 -16.63
CA MET A 41 14.48 -16.49 -16.48
C MET A 41 14.59 -17.56 -17.58
N GLN A 42 13.46 -18.12 -18.03
CA GLN A 42 13.47 -19.07 -19.13
C GLN A 42 13.96 -18.41 -20.43
N PHE A 43 13.49 -17.20 -20.73
CA PHE A 43 13.94 -16.43 -21.91
C PHE A 43 15.38 -15.92 -21.76
N TYR A 44 15.81 -15.62 -20.53
CA TYR A 44 17.17 -15.20 -20.25
C TYR A 44 18.23 -16.18 -20.77
N SER A 45 17.93 -17.48 -20.73
CA SER A 45 18.83 -18.54 -21.20
C SER A 45 18.93 -18.65 -22.73
N LYS A 46 17.96 -18.12 -23.49
CA LYS A 46 17.78 -18.42 -24.93
C LYS A 46 18.36 -17.39 -25.90
N GLY A 47 18.79 -16.22 -25.44
CA GLY A 47 19.31 -15.18 -26.35
C GLY A 47 19.67 -13.86 -25.68
N LYS A 48 20.14 -12.90 -26.48
CA LYS A 48 20.54 -11.56 -26.01
C LYS A 48 19.38 -10.72 -25.48
N GLU A 49 18.19 -10.89 -26.06
CA GLU A 49 16.92 -10.26 -25.64
C GLU A 49 16.53 -10.59 -24.18
N GLY A 50 17.09 -11.68 -23.65
CA GLY A 50 16.88 -12.10 -22.27
C GLY A 50 17.23 -11.05 -21.21
N GLN A 51 18.18 -10.16 -21.48
CA GLN A 51 18.50 -9.05 -20.56
C GLN A 51 17.37 -8.01 -20.51
N PHE A 52 16.80 -7.68 -21.67
CA PHE A 52 15.68 -6.74 -21.76
C PHE A 52 14.45 -7.31 -21.04
N ILE A 53 14.12 -8.57 -21.28
CA ILE A 53 13.00 -9.25 -20.61
C ILE A 53 13.19 -9.28 -19.08
N LEU A 54 14.42 -9.52 -18.61
CA LEU A 54 14.74 -9.50 -17.19
C LEU A 54 14.57 -8.09 -16.59
N ALA A 55 14.97 -7.04 -17.32
CA ALA A 55 14.76 -5.66 -16.89
C ALA A 55 13.26 -5.29 -16.83
N VAL A 56 12.46 -5.74 -17.80
CA VAL A 56 11.00 -5.60 -17.79
C VAL A 56 10.39 -6.32 -16.58
N ALA A 57 10.89 -7.50 -16.22
CA ALA A 57 10.44 -8.21 -15.02
C ALA A 57 10.70 -7.41 -13.73
N ILE A 58 11.85 -6.73 -13.59
CA ILE A 58 12.12 -5.83 -12.46
C ILE A 58 11.08 -4.71 -12.41
N PHE A 59 10.75 -4.09 -13.55
CA PHE A 59 9.72 -3.05 -13.60
C PHE A 59 8.35 -3.56 -13.14
N ILE A 60 7.97 -4.78 -13.53
CA ILE A 60 6.73 -5.43 -13.08
C ILE A 60 6.75 -5.68 -11.56
N ILE A 61 7.89 -6.07 -10.99
CA ILE A 61 8.05 -6.20 -9.53
C ILE A 61 7.88 -4.84 -8.84
N CYS A 62 8.50 -3.77 -9.37
CA CYS A 62 8.34 -2.42 -8.84
C CYS A 62 6.88 -1.96 -8.84
N TYR A 63 6.18 -2.16 -9.96
CA TYR A 63 4.76 -1.88 -10.06
C TYR A 63 3.94 -2.71 -9.05
N SER A 64 4.26 -4.00 -8.92
CA SER A 64 3.60 -4.89 -7.96
C SER A 64 3.78 -4.43 -6.52
N LEU A 65 4.97 -3.98 -6.14
CA LEU A 65 5.25 -3.43 -4.81
C LEU A 65 4.47 -2.13 -4.57
N TRP A 66 4.48 -1.21 -5.54
CA TRP A 66 3.69 0.04 -5.47
C TRP A 66 2.20 -0.23 -5.32
N PHE A 67 1.66 -1.14 -6.14
CA PHE A 67 0.26 -1.54 -6.10
C PHE A 67 -0.10 -2.16 -4.74
N LEU A 68 0.75 -3.05 -4.23
CA LEU A 68 0.60 -3.65 -2.91
C LEU A 68 0.52 -2.57 -1.81
N GLY A 69 1.44 -1.61 -1.81
CA GLY A 69 1.44 -0.50 -0.85
C GLY A 69 0.14 0.32 -0.87
N ASN A 70 -0.39 0.60 -2.06
CA ASN A 70 -1.68 1.30 -2.20
C ASN A 70 -2.85 0.46 -1.69
N ARG A 71 -2.85 -0.85 -1.98
CA ARG A 71 -3.89 -1.77 -1.47
C ARG A 71 -3.86 -1.85 0.04
N LEU A 72 -2.69 -1.94 0.65
CA LEU A 72 -2.53 -1.95 2.11
C LEU A 72 -3.10 -0.69 2.78
N ARG A 73 -2.87 0.49 2.20
CA ARG A 73 -3.44 1.75 2.72
C ARG A 73 -4.96 1.81 2.58
N SER A 74 -5.48 1.36 1.44
CA SER A 74 -6.93 1.27 1.22
C SER A 74 -7.59 0.32 2.21
N ASP A 75 -6.98 -0.85 2.39
CA ASP A 75 -7.40 -1.90 3.30
C ASP A 75 -7.41 -1.41 4.76
N ALA A 76 -6.32 -0.78 5.18
CA ALA A 76 -6.20 -0.15 6.49
C ALA A 76 -7.30 0.90 6.74
N ARG A 77 -7.60 1.75 5.75
CA ARG A 77 -8.66 2.76 5.88
C ARG A 77 -10.03 2.14 6.11
N ILE A 78 -10.36 1.09 5.35
CA ILE A 78 -11.63 0.37 5.45
C ILE A 78 -11.73 -0.32 6.82
N VAL A 79 -10.70 -1.06 7.22
CA VAL A 79 -10.72 -1.79 8.50
C VAL A 79 -10.81 -0.83 9.68
N SER A 80 -10.03 0.25 9.67
CA SER A 80 -10.08 1.25 10.74
C SER A 80 -11.44 1.94 10.82
N TYR A 81 -12.10 2.19 9.68
CA TYR A 81 -13.46 2.72 9.66
C TYR A 81 -14.48 1.73 10.24
N ILE A 82 -14.42 0.47 9.81
CA ILE A 82 -15.25 -0.61 10.35
C ILE A 82 -15.12 -0.67 11.88
N GLN A 83 -13.89 -0.73 12.38
CA GLN A 83 -13.60 -0.85 13.80
C GLN A 83 -14.16 0.33 14.62
N LEU A 84 -14.14 1.54 14.06
CA LEU A 84 -14.60 2.73 14.78
C LEU A 84 -16.12 2.95 14.67
N VAL A 85 -16.70 2.78 13.48
CA VAL A 85 -18.08 3.18 13.17
C VAL A 85 -19.08 2.03 13.25
N HIS A 86 -18.66 0.80 12.93
CA HIS A 86 -19.54 -0.36 12.94
C HIS A 86 -19.35 -1.21 14.20
N GLU A 87 -18.13 -1.31 14.71
CA GLU A 87 -17.79 -2.16 15.86
C GLU A 87 -17.49 -1.37 17.14
N GLY A 88 -17.30 -0.05 17.03
CA GLY A 88 -16.80 0.81 18.09
C GLY A 88 -17.79 1.84 18.62
N GLU A 89 -17.29 2.82 19.35
CA GLU A 89 -18.09 3.81 20.07
C GLU A 89 -18.76 4.86 19.14
N PHE A 90 -18.30 4.99 17.90
CA PHE A 90 -18.81 6.00 16.94
C PHE A 90 -20.02 5.50 16.13
N ILE A 91 -20.68 4.41 16.55
CA ILE A 91 -21.87 3.84 15.91
C ILE A 91 -22.98 4.87 15.66
N SER A 92 -23.15 5.81 16.59
CA SER A 92 -24.16 6.88 16.53
C SER A 92 -23.86 7.97 15.51
N LYS A 93 -22.62 8.09 15.03
CA LYS A 93 -22.19 9.11 14.06
C LYS A 93 -22.29 8.62 12.61
N TRP A 94 -22.90 7.46 12.33
CA TRP A 94 -22.93 6.92 10.97
C TRP A 94 -23.71 7.82 9.98
N VAL A 95 -23.01 8.33 8.95
CA VAL A 95 -23.57 9.13 7.82
C VAL A 95 -23.35 8.43 6.46
N GLY A 96 -22.79 7.23 6.49
CA GLY A 96 -22.43 6.45 5.30
C GLY A 96 -20.96 6.58 4.89
N TRP A 97 -20.41 5.49 4.36
CA TRP A 97 -18.99 5.35 3.99
C TRP A 97 -18.51 6.39 3.00
N GLU A 98 -19.24 6.64 1.91
CA GLU A 98 -18.80 7.60 0.87
C GLU A 98 -18.72 9.03 1.39
N THR A 99 -19.65 9.43 2.25
CA THR A 99 -19.66 10.76 2.89
C THR A 99 -18.42 10.91 3.77
N PHE A 100 -18.16 9.92 4.62
CA PHE A 100 -16.96 9.91 5.47
C PHE A 100 -15.67 9.85 4.67
N LEU A 101 -15.65 9.09 3.58
CA LEU A 101 -14.49 8.99 2.70
C LEU A 101 -14.19 10.33 2.01
N ARG A 102 -15.22 11.09 1.64
CA ARG A 102 -15.07 12.45 1.13
C ARG A 102 -14.48 13.38 2.19
N GLN A 103 -15.03 13.38 3.41
CA GLN A 103 -14.53 14.20 4.52
C GLN A 103 -13.08 13.85 4.85
N TYR A 104 -12.76 12.57 4.90
CA TYR A 104 -11.41 12.08 5.08
C TYR A 104 -10.44 12.64 4.04
N ARG A 105 -10.81 12.67 2.76
CA ARG A 105 -9.95 13.22 1.69
C ARG A 105 -9.73 14.72 1.86
N ILE A 106 -10.79 15.46 2.20
CA ILE A 106 -10.73 16.90 2.46
C ILE A 106 -9.82 17.18 3.66
N TRP A 107 -10.04 16.47 4.77
CA TRP A 107 -9.28 16.61 6.00
C TRP A 107 -7.78 16.36 5.79
N ILE A 108 -7.42 15.28 5.08
CA ILE A 108 -6.00 15.01 4.74
C ILE A 108 -5.41 16.13 3.88
N TYR A 109 -6.16 16.63 2.90
CA TYR A 109 -5.65 17.67 2.01
C TYR A 109 -5.33 18.96 2.78
N ILE A 110 -6.22 19.38 3.68
CA ILE A 110 -6.07 20.59 4.50
C ILE A 110 -4.85 20.46 5.42
N HIS A 111 -4.81 19.43 6.27
CA HIS A 111 -3.75 19.26 7.26
C HIS A 111 -2.38 18.90 6.65
N LYS A 112 -2.37 18.28 5.45
CA LYS A 112 -1.12 18.10 4.69
C LYS A 112 -0.57 19.43 4.19
N LYS A 113 -1.44 20.35 3.77
CA LYS A 113 -1.05 21.69 3.31
C LYS A 113 -0.56 22.55 4.49
N GLU A 114 -1.15 22.37 5.66
CA GLU A 114 -0.79 23.09 6.89
C GLU A 114 0.46 22.49 7.59
N GLY A 115 0.83 21.26 7.24
CA GLY A 115 2.06 20.61 7.72
C GLY A 115 1.94 20.00 9.11
N ASP A 116 0.73 19.87 9.65
CA ASP A 116 0.45 19.36 11.00
C ASP A 116 -0.11 17.93 11.01
N LEU A 117 -0.39 17.37 9.83
CA LEU A 117 -0.95 16.02 9.66
C LEU A 117 -0.24 14.94 10.49
N GLU A 118 1.10 14.89 10.46
CA GLU A 118 1.86 13.89 11.20
C GLU A 118 1.77 14.10 12.72
N LYS A 119 1.77 15.37 13.16
CA LYS A 119 1.64 15.73 14.57
C LYS A 119 0.28 15.31 15.10
N LEU A 120 -0.80 15.64 14.40
CA LEU A 120 -2.17 15.27 14.77
C LEU A 120 -2.35 13.75 14.86
N ARG A 121 -1.85 13.02 13.86
CA ARG A 121 -1.86 11.54 13.86
C ARG A 121 -1.10 10.97 15.05
N SER A 122 0.14 11.42 15.26
CA SER A 122 1.00 10.89 16.32
C SER A 122 0.39 11.06 17.72
N ALA A 123 -0.39 12.11 17.95
CA ALA A 123 -1.07 12.36 19.21
C ALA A 123 -2.21 11.35 19.49
N LYS A 124 -2.73 10.67 18.46
CA LYS A 124 -3.85 9.73 18.55
C LYS A 124 -3.45 8.26 18.35
N ILE A 125 -2.19 7.99 18.01
CA ILE A 125 -1.70 6.62 17.91
C ILE A 125 -1.66 6.01 19.30
N ASP A 126 -2.31 4.85 19.46
CA ASP A 126 -2.19 4.07 20.68
C ASP A 126 -0.82 3.36 20.69
N GLY A 127 0.10 3.82 21.54
CA GLY A 127 1.43 3.23 21.69
C GLY A 127 1.41 1.77 22.20
N ARG A 128 0.27 1.28 22.70
CA ARG A 128 0.08 -0.11 23.14
C ARG A 128 -0.48 -1.00 22.02
N ALA A 129 -0.99 -0.41 20.94
CA ALA A 129 -1.47 -1.18 19.80
C ALA A 129 -0.28 -1.87 19.14
N ILE A 130 -0.26 -3.20 19.25
CA ILE A 130 0.78 -3.99 18.58
C ILE A 130 0.52 -3.84 17.08
N PRO A 131 1.50 -3.38 16.27
CA PRO A 131 1.36 -3.32 14.82
C PRO A 131 1.36 -4.75 14.23
N ARG A 132 0.30 -5.51 14.50
CA ARG A 132 0.08 -6.88 14.02
C ARG A 132 -0.47 -6.90 12.61
N ALA A 133 -0.94 -5.76 12.10
CA ALA A 133 -1.75 -5.71 10.90
C ALA A 133 -1.02 -6.20 9.64
N LEU A 134 0.33 -6.24 9.63
CA LEU A 134 1.12 -6.57 8.45
C LEU A 134 2.33 -7.47 8.69
N LEU A 135 2.22 -8.47 9.57
CA LEU A 135 3.33 -9.42 9.81
C LEU A 135 3.84 -10.13 8.53
N PHE A 136 2.98 -10.27 7.51
CA PHE A 136 3.33 -10.87 6.23
C PHE A 136 4.05 -9.92 5.27
N TYR A 137 3.90 -8.60 5.41
CA TYR A 137 4.44 -7.63 4.45
C TYR A 137 5.97 -7.61 4.41
N PRO A 138 6.70 -7.65 5.54
CA PRO A 138 8.16 -7.82 5.52
C PRO A 138 8.61 -9.02 4.69
N ALA A 139 7.91 -10.16 4.78
CA ALA A 139 8.25 -11.35 4.01
C ALA A 139 8.07 -11.14 2.50
N ILE A 140 6.97 -10.51 2.08
CA ILE A 140 6.73 -10.17 0.66
C ILE A 140 7.79 -9.19 0.15
N TRP A 141 8.10 -8.16 0.95
CA TRP A 141 9.12 -7.17 0.62
C TRP A 141 10.51 -7.80 0.47
N THR A 142 10.88 -8.71 1.39
CA THR A 142 12.14 -9.46 1.32
C THR A 142 12.18 -10.33 0.07
N LEU A 143 11.10 -11.04 -0.26
CA LEU A 143 10.99 -11.85 -1.47
C LEU A 143 11.29 -11.00 -2.72
N TYR A 144 10.61 -9.86 -2.89
CA TYR A 144 10.86 -8.96 -4.02
C TYR A 144 12.29 -8.43 -4.06
N SER A 145 12.85 -8.10 -2.89
CA SER A 145 14.24 -7.63 -2.79
C SER A 145 15.22 -8.69 -3.27
N VAL A 146 15.04 -9.95 -2.87
CA VAL A 146 15.86 -11.08 -3.34
C VAL A 146 15.74 -11.27 -4.84
N LEU A 147 14.53 -11.22 -5.41
CA LEU A 147 14.31 -11.37 -6.85
C LEU A 147 15.00 -10.27 -7.66
N VAL A 148 14.90 -9.01 -7.22
CA VAL A 148 15.56 -7.87 -7.87
C VAL A 148 17.07 -7.99 -7.78
N ILE A 149 17.62 -8.32 -6.60
CA ILE A 149 19.07 -8.53 -6.44
C ILE A 149 19.58 -9.64 -7.36
N ALA A 150 18.88 -10.78 -7.42
CA ALA A 150 19.22 -11.88 -8.31
C ALA A 150 19.21 -11.44 -9.79
N ALA A 151 18.17 -10.71 -10.20
CA ALA A 151 18.07 -10.17 -11.56
C ALA A 151 19.20 -9.19 -11.90
N CYS A 152 19.62 -8.34 -10.95
CA CYS A 152 20.76 -7.44 -11.12
C CYS A 152 22.08 -8.20 -11.30
N VAL A 153 22.35 -9.19 -10.45
CA VAL A 153 23.55 -10.03 -10.54
C VAL A 153 23.63 -10.74 -11.89
N LEU A 154 22.50 -11.29 -12.36
CA LEU A 154 22.43 -11.96 -13.66
C LEU A 154 22.61 -10.98 -14.83
N THR A 155 22.05 -9.78 -14.74
CA THR A 155 22.26 -8.74 -15.76
C THR A 155 23.73 -8.36 -15.85
N ILE A 156 24.38 -8.08 -14.71
CA ILE A 156 25.81 -7.71 -14.65
C ILE A 156 26.67 -8.83 -15.22
N LYS A 157 26.44 -10.08 -14.80
CA LYS A 157 27.22 -11.25 -15.25
C LYS A 157 27.17 -11.42 -16.78
N LYS A 158 25.99 -11.22 -17.39
CA LYS A 158 25.81 -11.40 -18.84
C LYS A 158 26.29 -10.22 -19.67
N SER A 159 26.36 -9.03 -19.08
CA SER A 159 26.96 -7.86 -19.74
C SER A 159 28.48 -7.87 -19.73
N PHE A 160 29.13 -8.84 -19.09
CA PHE A 160 30.59 -8.92 -19.03
C PHE A 160 31.14 -10.00 -20.00
N PRO A 161 32.10 -9.69 -20.90
CA PRO A 161 32.70 -8.38 -21.16
C PRO A 161 31.77 -7.44 -21.95
N PHE A 162 31.79 -6.15 -21.60
CA PHE A 162 30.87 -5.14 -22.15
C PHE A 162 31.06 -4.97 -23.66
N SER A 163 30.12 -5.47 -24.46
CA SER A 163 29.98 -5.14 -25.88
C SER A 163 28.97 -4.00 -26.05
N LEU A 164 29.42 -2.85 -26.56
CA LEU A 164 28.70 -1.56 -26.53
C LEU A 164 27.35 -1.53 -27.26
N ASP A 165 27.12 -2.36 -28.28
CA ASP A 165 26.07 -2.04 -29.26
C ASP A 165 24.64 -2.48 -28.84
N GLU A 166 24.48 -3.64 -28.19
CA GLU A 166 23.14 -4.17 -27.84
C GLU A 166 22.93 -4.40 -26.32
N THR A 167 24.02 -4.54 -25.55
CA THR A 167 23.93 -4.78 -24.09
C THR A 167 23.73 -3.50 -23.29
N ALA A 168 24.01 -2.33 -23.88
CA ALA A 168 23.89 -1.04 -23.23
C ALA A 168 22.43 -0.69 -22.87
N ALA A 169 21.48 -0.94 -23.78
CA ALA A 169 20.07 -0.64 -23.53
C ALA A 169 19.50 -1.46 -22.37
N GLY A 170 19.73 -2.78 -22.38
CA GLY A 170 19.29 -3.68 -21.31
C GLY A 170 19.90 -3.33 -19.95
N LEU A 171 21.18 -2.95 -19.93
CA LEU A 171 21.87 -2.50 -18.72
C LEU A 171 21.30 -1.19 -18.19
N VAL A 172 21.08 -0.20 -19.05
CA VAL A 172 20.48 1.10 -18.67
C VAL A 172 19.07 0.87 -18.11
N THR A 173 18.24 0.06 -18.77
CA THR A 173 16.89 -0.26 -18.27
C THR A 173 16.94 -0.94 -16.91
N ALA A 174 17.85 -1.91 -16.72
CA ALA A 174 18.02 -2.58 -15.43
C ALA A 174 18.48 -1.61 -14.33
N ILE A 175 19.40 -0.68 -14.62
CA ILE A 175 19.84 0.36 -13.67
C ILE A 175 18.65 1.25 -13.28
N VAL A 176 17.90 1.78 -14.25
CA VAL A 176 16.73 2.63 -13.99
C VAL A 176 15.69 1.89 -13.15
N ALA A 177 15.36 0.65 -13.52
CA ALA A 177 14.40 -0.17 -12.79
C ALA A 177 14.85 -0.46 -11.35
N THR A 178 16.16 -0.68 -11.15
CA THR A 178 16.75 -0.90 -9.82
C THR A 178 16.71 0.37 -8.97
N VAL A 179 17.05 1.54 -9.54
CA VAL A 179 16.96 2.82 -8.82
C VAL A 179 15.52 3.09 -8.40
N LEU A 180 14.55 2.86 -9.29
CA LEU A 180 13.13 2.95 -8.95
C LEU A 180 12.74 1.97 -7.83
N PHE A 181 13.19 0.72 -7.90
CA PHE A 181 12.96 -0.27 -6.84
C PHE A 181 13.48 0.24 -5.50
N LEU A 182 14.72 0.71 -5.44
CA LEU A 182 15.34 1.23 -4.21
C LEU A 182 14.57 2.43 -3.66
N TYR A 183 14.18 3.37 -4.53
CA TYR A 183 13.39 4.54 -4.15
C TYR A 183 12.06 4.14 -3.49
N TYR A 184 11.31 3.22 -4.08
CA TYR A 184 10.04 2.76 -3.50
C TYR A 184 10.26 1.92 -2.23
N SER A 185 11.19 0.97 -2.30
CA SER A 185 11.49 -0.04 -1.28
C SER A 185 11.99 0.58 0.02
N PHE A 186 12.94 1.52 -0.05
CA PHE A 186 13.49 2.21 1.10
C PHE A 186 12.79 3.53 1.41
N GLY A 187 12.00 4.05 0.47
CA GLY A 187 11.19 5.25 0.65
C GLY A 187 9.83 4.95 1.28
N SER A 188 8.76 5.14 0.52
CA SER A 188 7.38 5.16 1.05
C SER A 188 6.79 3.78 1.37
N LEU A 189 7.42 2.69 0.89
CA LEU A 189 6.93 1.32 1.00
C LEU A 189 7.79 0.46 1.93
N HIS A 190 8.69 1.06 2.69
CA HIS A 190 9.51 0.30 3.63
C HIS A 190 8.63 -0.36 4.72
N PRO A 191 8.89 -1.63 5.09
CA PRO A 191 8.05 -2.36 6.06
C PRO A 191 7.84 -1.63 7.39
N LYS A 192 8.89 -1.00 7.93
CA LYS A 192 8.78 -0.22 9.18
C LYS A 192 7.74 0.92 9.10
N ARG A 193 7.58 1.54 7.93
CA ARG A 193 6.61 2.64 7.72
C ARG A 193 5.19 2.13 7.50
N LEU A 194 5.05 0.98 6.83
CA LEU A 194 3.74 0.41 6.55
C LEU A 194 3.18 -0.37 7.74
N ASN A 195 4.01 -0.93 8.63
CA ASN A 195 3.55 -1.69 9.80
C ASN A 195 2.57 -0.91 10.69
N SER A 196 2.70 0.42 10.76
CA SER A 196 1.81 1.30 11.53
C SER A 196 0.64 1.85 10.71
N VAL A 197 0.46 1.44 9.46
CA VAL A 197 -0.52 2.08 8.55
C VAL A 197 -1.95 1.95 9.07
N TYR A 198 -2.31 0.82 9.68
CA TYR A 198 -3.63 0.63 10.28
C TYR A 198 -3.88 1.60 11.43
N GLU A 199 -2.91 1.77 12.33
CA GLU A 199 -2.99 2.72 13.44
C GLU A 199 -2.98 4.16 12.95
N LEU A 200 -2.22 4.47 11.90
CA LEU A 200 -2.22 5.80 11.27
C LEU A 200 -3.59 6.14 10.66
N GLU A 201 -4.20 5.18 9.97
CA GLU A 201 -5.54 5.36 9.40
C GLU A 201 -6.61 5.45 10.49
N ARG A 202 -6.49 4.66 11.57
CA ARG A 202 -7.38 4.74 12.74
C ARG A 202 -7.26 6.08 13.45
N ALA A 203 -6.05 6.55 13.71
CA ALA A 203 -5.77 7.87 14.26
C ALA A 203 -6.35 8.98 13.38
N THR A 204 -6.23 8.86 12.07
CA THR A 204 -6.80 9.83 11.12
C THR A 204 -8.33 9.90 11.25
N TRP A 205 -9.01 8.76 11.32
CA TRP A 205 -10.46 8.71 11.53
C TRP A 205 -10.88 9.33 12.86
N LEU A 206 -10.14 9.06 13.95
CA LEU A 206 -10.40 9.67 15.25
C LEU A 206 -10.33 11.20 15.21
N CYS A 207 -9.29 11.76 14.57
CA CYS A 207 -9.18 13.22 14.39
C CYS A 207 -10.41 13.79 13.65
N ILE A 208 -10.81 13.15 12.55
CA ILE A 208 -11.98 13.59 11.76
C ILE A 208 -13.26 13.59 12.61
N PHE A 209 -13.50 12.54 13.39
CA PHE A 209 -14.71 12.44 14.21
C PHE A 209 -14.75 13.42 15.39
N GLU A 210 -13.59 13.83 15.89
CA GLU A 210 -13.47 14.86 16.94
C GLU A 210 -13.70 16.26 16.37
N ASP A 211 -13.13 16.57 15.21
CA ASP A 211 -13.31 17.88 14.56
C ASP A 211 -14.78 18.16 14.23
N GLU A 212 -15.49 17.17 13.70
CA GLU A 212 -16.94 17.30 13.43
C GLU A 212 -17.76 17.54 14.71
N GLU A 213 -17.33 17.00 15.84
CA GLU A 213 -18.03 17.20 17.11
C GLU A 213 -17.80 18.61 17.64
N LEU A 214 -16.57 19.12 17.51
CA LEU A 214 -16.23 20.49 17.87
C LEU A 214 -16.98 21.51 17.00
N GLU A 215 -17.15 21.26 15.71
CA GLU A 215 -17.94 22.12 14.82
C GLU A 215 -19.42 22.16 15.24
N LYS A 216 -20.03 20.99 15.48
CA LYS A 216 -21.43 20.92 15.97
C LYS A 216 -21.64 21.62 17.30
N LEU A 217 -20.66 21.59 18.21
CA LEU A 217 -20.74 22.29 19.49
C LEU A 217 -20.63 23.81 19.34
N LYS A 218 -19.92 24.30 18.32
CA LYS A 218 -19.83 25.74 18.02
C LYS A 218 -21.10 26.28 17.39
N GLU A 219 -21.76 25.51 16.52
CA GLU A 219 -23.01 25.92 15.86
C GLU A 219 -24.21 26.01 16.82
N ASN A 220 -24.14 25.32 17.95
CA ASN A 220 -25.20 25.30 18.98
C ASN A 220 -25.01 26.33 20.11
N ARG A 221 -24.00 27.20 20.03
CA ARG A 221 -23.74 28.29 20.99
C ARG A 221 -24.06 29.64 20.38
#